data_AF-A0A0W4ZJ36-F1
#
_entry.id   AF-A0A0W4ZJ36-F1
#
_cell.length_a   1.000
_cell.length_b   1.000
_cell.length_c   1.000
_cell.angle_alpha   90.00
_cell.angle_beta   90.00
_cell.angle_gamma   90.00
#
_symmetry.space_group_name_H-M   'P 1'
#
loop_
_entity.id
_entity.type
_entity.pdbx_description
1 polymer ?
#
loop_
_entity_poly.entity_id
_entity_poly.type
_entity_poly.pdbx_seq_one_letter_code
_entity_poly.pdbx_strand_id
1 'polypeptide(L)'
;MKDHYSYIPGTKIQGNNLHILRDKVRQLLKRSNDSFPGSQPVSFSKNHIQTLIDNDYYLCEKSDGIRVLLYIMEEKNNMGKLSEKIYLIDRKNDYYEVQNLHFPVLNDTTFHKFHNDTLIDGELILDEYEDGRKILRCLVFDCLSVQGKLLLNKPLDKRLGYLKENIMDPLNNFCMRYPDFTRKMPFRVEFKKMELSYAIEMMFKDIIPSLRHKNDGLIFTCLNAPYTCGTDETLLKWKPPGENSIDFLLNLQFPLLPNSLNDFNYDSMPKFRLSVWEGGNKYSEMYDMYVSPEEWEQMKALGEPLNHRLVECIYDSQKRWRFYRFRDDKSHGNFIDVVLNVLKSIDDAVDKEQLKNAAYEIKKHFKARAANKLKIQS
;
A
#
# COMPACT_ATOMS: atom_id res chain seq x y z
N MET A 1 5.64 -14.01 14.64
CA MET A 1 5.61 -12.53 14.50
C MET A 1 5.26 -12.21 13.05
N LYS A 2 4.22 -11.47 12.66
CA LYS A 2 3.24 -10.64 13.36
C LYS A 2 1.90 -10.72 12.60
N ASP A 3 0.81 -10.61 13.35
CA ASP A 3 -0.54 -10.34 12.85
C ASP A 3 -0.52 -9.20 11.83
N HIS A 4 -0.84 -9.49 10.58
CA HIS A 4 -1.28 -8.45 9.65
C HIS A 4 -2.66 -8.02 10.12
N TYR A 5 -2.86 -6.71 10.31
CA TYR A 5 -4.20 -6.18 10.43
C TYR A 5 -4.92 -6.46 9.11
N SER A 6 -5.74 -7.50 9.07
CA SER A 6 -6.47 -7.96 7.87
C SER A 6 -7.97 -7.67 7.97
N TYR A 7 -8.38 -6.86 8.94
CA TYR A 7 -9.78 -6.60 9.24
C TYR A 7 -10.20 -5.26 8.64
N ILE A 8 -11.33 -5.24 7.93
CA ILE A 8 -11.98 -4.01 7.50
C ILE A 8 -13.21 -3.84 8.39
N PRO A 9 -13.34 -2.73 9.14
CA PRO A 9 -14.50 -2.49 9.97
C PRO A 9 -15.74 -2.33 9.09
N GLY A 10 -16.80 -3.07 9.41
CA GLY A 10 -18.09 -3.00 8.70
C GLY A 10 -18.61 -4.35 8.24
N THR A 11 -19.82 -4.33 7.70
CA THR A 11 -20.50 -5.53 7.18
C THR A 11 -20.23 -5.66 5.69
N LYS A 12 -19.63 -6.77 5.28
CA LYS A 12 -19.36 -7.06 3.86
C LYS A 12 -20.67 -7.19 3.08
N ILE A 13 -20.81 -6.41 2.01
CA ILE A 13 -21.97 -6.44 1.11
C ILE A 13 -21.82 -7.59 0.12
N GLN A 14 -22.93 -8.27 -0.17
CA GLN A 14 -22.98 -9.45 -1.04
C GLN A 14 -24.18 -9.38 -1.99
N GLY A 15 -24.19 -10.27 -2.99
CA GLY A 15 -25.31 -10.45 -3.91
C GLY A 15 -25.62 -9.21 -4.74
N ASN A 16 -26.91 -8.98 -5.02
CA ASN A 16 -27.37 -7.92 -5.92
C ASN A 16 -26.97 -6.51 -5.43
N ASN A 17 -26.94 -6.28 -4.11
CA ASN A 17 -26.56 -4.98 -3.55
C ASN A 17 -25.11 -4.61 -3.88
N LEU A 18 -24.19 -5.59 -3.92
CA LEU A 18 -22.81 -5.37 -4.32
C LEU A 18 -22.73 -4.91 -5.78
N HIS A 19 -23.48 -5.56 -6.67
CA HIS A 19 -23.52 -5.18 -8.10
C HIS A 19 -24.09 -3.78 -8.30
N ILE A 20 -25.14 -3.40 -7.57
CA ILE A 20 -25.71 -2.05 -7.61
C ILE A 20 -24.68 -1.00 -7.17
N LEU A 21 -23.96 -1.25 -6.07
CA LEU A 21 -22.94 -0.32 -5.56
C LEU A 21 -21.75 -0.17 -6.52
N ARG A 22 -21.29 -1.28 -7.11
CA ARG A 22 -20.25 -1.27 -8.15
C ARG A 22 -20.69 -0.46 -9.36
N ASP A 23 -21.94 -0.65 -9.80
CA ASP A 23 -22.49 0.09 -10.93
C ASP A 23 -22.64 1.59 -10.63
N LYS A 24 -23.07 1.97 -9.42
CA LYS A 24 -23.11 3.38 -8.97
C LYS A 24 -21.73 4.04 -9.07
N VAL A 25 -20.68 3.41 -8.53
CA VAL A 25 -19.31 3.95 -8.60
C VAL A 25 -18.80 4.01 -10.04
N ARG A 26 -19.11 2.98 -10.85
CA ARG A 26 -18.80 2.97 -12.29
C ARG A 26 -19.45 4.16 -13.01
N GLN A 27 -20.74 4.40 -12.79
CA GLN A 27 -21.49 5.51 -13.39
C GLN A 27 -20.98 6.87 -12.92
N LEU A 28 -20.77 7.04 -11.61
CA LEU A 28 -20.20 8.24 -11.00
C LEU A 28 -18.88 8.62 -11.68
N LEU A 29 -17.95 7.66 -11.78
CA LEU A 29 -16.63 7.87 -12.38
C LEU A 29 -16.65 7.84 -13.92
N LYS A 30 -17.82 7.66 -14.55
CA LYS A 30 -18.00 7.58 -16.01
C LYS A 30 -17.12 6.51 -16.67
N ARG A 31 -17.04 5.33 -16.05
CA ARG A 31 -16.19 4.22 -16.50
C ARG A 31 -16.98 3.17 -17.29
N SER A 32 -16.27 2.48 -18.18
CA SER A 32 -16.83 1.40 -19.01
C SER A 32 -16.95 0.06 -18.28
N ASN A 33 -16.13 -0.16 -17.25
CA ASN A 33 -16.13 -1.38 -16.44
C ASN A 33 -16.24 -1.04 -14.95
N ASP A 34 -16.69 -2.02 -14.17
CA ASP A 34 -16.92 -1.90 -12.74
C ASP A 34 -15.72 -2.35 -11.88
N SER A 35 -14.53 -2.51 -12.47
CA SER A 35 -13.31 -2.89 -11.73
C SER A 35 -12.94 -1.85 -10.66
N PHE A 36 -12.11 -2.23 -9.69
CA PHE A 36 -11.65 -1.33 -8.64
C PHE A 36 -11.08 -0.01 -9.22
N PRO A 37 -11.61 1.18 -8.84
CA PRO A 37 -11.19 2.45 -9.43
C PRO A 37 -9.90 3.04 -8.87
N GLY A 38 -9.36 2.49 -7.78
CA GLY A 38 -8.17 3.06 -7.17
C GLY A 38 -6.92 2.96 -8.06
N SER A 39 -6.14 4.03 -8.13
CA SER A 39 -4.86 4.09 -8.84
C SER A 39 -3.88 3.03 -8.34
N GLN A 40 -2.99 2.48 -9.16
CA GLN A 40 -2.03 1.46 -8.76
C GLN A 40 -0.61 1.96 -9.02
N PRO A 41 0.23 2.08 -7.99
CA PRO A 41 1.59 2.59 -8.15
C PRO A 41 2.50 1.61 -8.87
N VAL A 42 3.41 2.15 -9.68
CA VAL A 42 4.52 1.42 -10.32
C VAL A 42 5.76 1.44 -9.44
N SER A 43 6.60 0.41 -9.55
CA SER A 43 7.82 0.31 -8.74
C SER A 43 8.83 1.38 -9.14
N PHE A 44 9.38 2.08 -8.15
CA PHE A 44 10.42 3.07 -8.34
C PHE A 44 11.71 2.42 -8.85
N SER A 45 12.36 3.06 -9.79
CA SER A 45 13.59 2.59 -10.46
C SER A 45 14.55 3.75 -10.70
N LYS A 46 15.78 3.46 -11.11
CA LYS A 46 16.83 4.47 -11.38
C LYS A 46 16.35 5.61 -12.29
N ASN A 47 15.59 5.30 -13.34
CA ASN A 47 15.09 6.28 -14.30
C ASN A 47 14.15 7.30 -13.65
N HIS A 48 13.44 6.90 -12.59
CA HIS A 48 12.51 7.77 -11.89
C HIS A 48 13.20 8.86 -11.06
N ILE A 49 14.50 8.74 -10.77
CA ILE A 49 15.28 9.85 -10.20
C ILE A 49 15.21 11.06 -11.14
N GLN A 50 15.40 10.84 -12.44
CA GLN A 50 15.28 11.90 -13.45
C GLN A 50 13.84 12.43 -13.51
N THR A 51 12.83 11.55 -13.43
CA THR A 51 11.41 11.96 -13.35
C THR A 51 11.14 12.92 -12.19
N LEU A 52 11.68 12.65 -10.99
CA LEU A 52 11.56 13.53 -9.83
C LEU A 52 12.33 14.85 -10.00
N ILE A 53 13.46 14.82 -10.71
CA ILE A 53 14.20 16.03 -11.05
C ILE A 53 13.38 16.91 -11.99
N ASP A 54 12.68 16.33 -12.97
CA ASP A 54 12.00 17.08 -14.03
C ASP A 54 10.58 17.54 -13.65
N ASN A 55 9.93 16.85 -12.71
CA ASN A 55 8.52 17.07 -12.36
C ASN A 55 8.32 17.39 -10.88
N ASP A 56 7.18 18.02 -10.56
CA ASP A 56 6.82 18.34 -9.18
C ASP A 56 6.10 17.16 -8.53
N TYR A 57 6.65 16.65 -7.44
CA TYR A 57 6.14 15.49 -6.71
C TYR A 57 5.99 15.76 -5.21
N TYR A 58 4.95 15.19 -4.62
CA TYR A 58 4.83 14.99 -3.18
C TYR A 58 5.41 13.63 -2.80
N LEU A 59 5.78 13.52 -1.53
CA LEU A 59 6.38 12.37 -0.89
C LEU A 59 5.65 12.10 0.43
N CYS A 60 5.26 10.86 0.66
CA CYS A 60 4.84 10.40 1.98
C CYS A 60 5.42 9.02 2.29
N GLU A 61 5.35 8.64 3.55
CA GLU A 61 5.65 7.29 3.99
C GLU A 61 4.65 6.30 3.36
N LYS A 62 5.11 5.11 2.97
CA LYS A 62 4.27 4.02 2.52
C LYS A 62 3.84 3.17 3.73
N SER A 63 2.58 3.29 4.12
CA SER A 63 2.07 2.55 5.26
C SER A 63 1.90 1.08 4.88
N ASP A 64 2.08 0.19 5.85
CA ASP A 64 1.68 -1.21 5.74
C ASP A 64 0.26 -1.36 6.31
N GLY A 65 -0.72 -0.99 5.48
CA GLY A 65 -2.14 -0.99 5.81
C GLY A 65 -3.01 -1.65 4.74
N ILE A 66 -4.33 -1.59 4.96
CA ILE A 66 -5.32 -2.04 3.99
C ILE A 66 -5.77 -0.83 3.18
N ARG A 67 -5.39 -0.78 1.90
CA ARG A 67 -5.89 0.26 1.00
C ARG A 67 -7.40 0.12 0.80
N VAL A 68 -8.10 1.23 0.97
CA VAL A 68 -9.55 1.34 0.81
C VAL A 68 -9.94 2.64 0.12
N LEU A 69 -10.98 2.60 -0.70
CA LEU A 69 -11.71 3.81 -1.04
C LEU A 69 -12.85 3.99 -0.03
N LEU A 70 -13.10 5.22 0.39
CA LEU A 70 -14.23 5.58 1.23
C LEU A 70 -15.31 6.24 0.37
N TYR A 71 -16.44 5.56 0.23
CA TYR A 71 -17.58 5.99 -0.56
C TYR A 71 -18.74 6.40 0.34
N ILE A 72 -19.20 7.65 0.21
CA ILE A 72 -20.28 8.22 1.01
C ILE A 72 -21.43 8.58 0.07
N MET A 73 -22.60 8.06 0.38
CA MET A 73 -23.83 8.37 -0.36
C MET A 73 -25.01 8.57 0.59
N GLU A 74 -26.04 9.27 0.11
CA GLU A 74 -27.32 9.29 0.79
C GLU A 74 -28.22 8.19 0.21
N GLU A 75 -28.98 7.54 1.09
CA GLU A 75 -29.98 6.56 0.70
C GLU A 75 -31.34 6.96 1.26
N LYS A 76 -32.35 6.90 0.39
CA LYS A 76 -33.74 7.16 0.74
C LYS A 76 -34.42 5.83 1.03
N ASN A 77 -34.97 5.68 2.23
CA ASN A 77 -35.73 4.49 2.58
C ASN A 77 -37.16 4.51 1.97
N ASN A 78 -37.91 3.42 2.14
CA ASN A 78 -39.27 3.28 1.60
C ASN A 78 -40.27 4.35 2.09
N MET A 79 -40.00 4.99 3.23
CA MET A 79 -40.81 6.06 3.80
C MET A 79 -40.35 7.46 3.34
N GLY A 80 -39.33 7.52 2.48
CA GLY A 80 -38.78 8.74 1.95
C GLY A 80 -37.79 9.47 2.87
N LYS A 81 -37.39 8.87 4.00
CA LYS A 81 -36.39 9.43 4.91
C LYS A 81 -34.99 9.16 4.37
N LEU A 82 -34.17 10.20 4.31
CA LEU A 82 -32.76 10.12 3.94
C LEU A 82 -31.92 9.61 5.11
N SER A 83 -30.93 8.80 4.78
CA SER A 83 -29.90 8.31 5.70
C SER A 83 -28.54 8.31 5.01
N GLU A 84 -27.49 8.55 5.78
CA GLU A 84 -26.13 8.43 5.27
C GLU A 84 -25.71 6.96 5.21
N LYS A 85 -25.07 6.59 4.10
CA LYS A 85 -24.44 5.29 3.90
C LYS A 85 -22.97 5.48 3.57
N ILE A 86 -22.12 4.80 4.33
CA ILE A 86 -20.67 4.88 4.20
C ILE A 86 -20.14 3.48 3.92
N TYR A 87 -19.37 3.35 2.85
CA TYR A 87 -18.76 2.10 2.44
C TYR A 87 -17.25 2.25 2.35
N LEU A 88 -16.54 1.22 2.82
CA LEU A 88 -15.14 1.01 2.48
C LEU A 88 -15.07 0.02 1.31
N ILE A 89 -14.25 0.34 0.30
CA ILE A 89 -14.08 -0.46 -0.91
C ILE A 89 -12.63 -0.94 -0.95
N ASP A 90 -12.40 -2.25 -0.84
CA ASP A 90 -11.06 -2.80 -0.88
C ASP A 90 -10.53 -2.99 -2.32
N ARG A 91 -9.27 -3.40 -2.44
CA ARG A 91 -8.63 -3.64 -3.75
C ARG A 91 -9.26 -4.79 -4.56
N LYS A 92 -9.99 -5.71 -3.91
CA LYS A 92 -10.77 -6.77 -4.58
C LYS A 92 -12.12 -6.25 -5.07
N ASN A 93 -12.39 -4.96 -4.88
CA ASN A 93 -13.66 -4.31 -5.21
C ASN A 93 -14.82 -4.84 -4.35
N ASP A 94 -14.52 -5.30 -3.14
CA ASP A 94 -15.50 -5.69 -2.13
C ASP A 94 -15.90 -4.48 -1.29
N TYR A 95 -17.19 -4.37 -0.98
CA TYR A 95 -17.77 -3.23 -0.26
C TYR A 95 -18.12 -3.63 1.17
N TYR A 96 -17.83 -2.75 2.13
CA TYR A 96 -18.06 -2.94 3.55
C TYR A 96 -18.84 -1.75 4.11
N GLU A 97 -20.08 -1.95 4.53
CA GLU A 97 -20.89 -0.88 5.12
C GLU A 97 -20.43 -0.60 6.55
N VAL A 98 -20.09 0.67 6.80
CA VAL A 98 -19.59 1.15 8.08
C VAL A 98 -20.70 1.87 8.83
N GLN A 99 -20.95 1.44 10.07
CA GLN A 99 -21.88 2.10 10.98
C GLN A 99 -21.14 2.99 11.99
N ASN A 100 -21.88 3.89 12.65
CA ASN A 100 -21.35 4.81 13.67
C ASN A 100 -20.24 5.73 13.15
N LEU A 101 -20.35 6.14 11.89
CA LEU A 101 -19.48 7.13 11.26
C LEU A 101 -20.37 8.15 10.56
N HIS A 102 -19.96 9.42 10.55
CA HIS A 102 -20.71 10.51 9.94
C HIS A 102 -19.76 11.51 9.28
N PHE A 103 -20.06 11.93 8.06
CA PHE A 103 -19.30 12.96 7.35
C PHE A 103 -20.16 14.21 7.18
N PRO A 104 -19.90 15.29 7.94
CA PRO A 104 -20.68 16.50 7.84
C PRO A 104 -20.39 17.28 6.56
N VAL A 105 -21.43 17.86 5.96
CA VAL A 105 -21.32 18.65 4.74
C VAL A 105 -20.84 20.08 5.05
N LEU A 106 -19.95 20.60 4.21
CA LEU A 106 -19.47 21.98 4.29
C LEU A 106 -20.64 22.99 4.37
N ASN A 107 -20.50 23.98 5.24
CA ASN A 107 -21.49 25.03 5.52
C ASN A 107 -22.84 24.54 6.11
N ASP A 108 -22.96 23.27 6.52
CA ASP A 108 -24.08 22.81 7.34
C ASP A 108 -23.73 22.87 8.84
N THR A 109 -24.24 23.88 9.54
CA THR A 109 -24.03 24.03 10.98
C THR A 109 -24.83 23.05 11.82
N THR A 110 -25.82 22.37 11.24
CA THR A 110 -26.69 21.41 11.93
C THR A 110 -26.13 19.99 11.91
N PHE A 111 -25.22 19.69 10.97
CA PHE A 111 -24.67 18.36 10.73
C PHE A 111 -25.76 17.30 10.46
N HIS A 112 -26.81 17.69 9.74
CA HIS A 112 -27.92 16.81 9.37
C HIS A 112 -27.96 16.53 7.87
N LYS A 113 -27.25 17.31 7.06
CA LYS A 113 -27.04 17.01 5.65
C LYS A 113 -25.98 15.94 5.48
N PHE A 114 -26.17 15.10 4.47
CA PHE A 114 -25.26 14.01 4.14
C PHE A 114 -24.54 14.29 2.84
N HIS A 115 -23.36 13.69 2.72
CA HIS A 115 -22.71 13.62 1.43
C HIS A 115 -23.49 12.68 0.50
N ASN A 116 -23.50 13.00 -0.79
CA ASN A 116 -23.94 12.10 -1.84
C ASN A 116 -22.90 12.02 -2.95
N ASP A 117 -22.56 10.81 -3.40
CA ASP A 117 -21.55 10.59 -4.46
C ASP A 117 -20.17 11.19 -4.16
N THR A 118 -19.69 11.04 -2.92
CA THR A 118 -18.34 11.42 -2.49
C THR A 118 -17.45 10.17 -2.42
N LEU A 119 -16.28 10.22 -3.07
CA LEU A 119 -15.34 9.10 -3.13
C LEU A 119 -13.91 9.55 -2.83
N ILE A 120 -13.31 8.95 -1.82
CA ILE A 120 -12.01 9.33 -1.24
C ILE A 120 -11.07 8.12 -1.29
N ASP A 121 -9.78 8.34 -1.56
CA ASP A 121 -8.75 7.29 -1.52
C ASP A 121 -7.98 7.36 -0.21
N GLY A 122 -7.77 6.21 0.42
CA GLY A 122 -7.15 6.13 1.73
C GLY A 122 -6.60 4.74 2.07
N GLU A 123 -6.05 4.66 3.26
CA GLU A 123 -5.44 3.44 3.79
C GLU A 123 -5.77 3.27 5.27
N LEU A 124 -6.32 2.11 5.62
CA LEU A 124 -6.56 1.71 7.00
C LEU A 124 -5.28 1.19 7.62
N ILE A 125 -4.84 1.83 8.69
CA ILE A 125 -3.66 1.47 9.47
C ILE A 125 -4.03 1.24 10.94
N LEU A 126 -3.27 0.37 11.59
CA LEU A 126 -3.38 0.14 13.02
C LEU A 126 -2.15 0.72 13.72
N ASP A 127 -2.32 1.85 14.41
CA ASP A 127 -1.29 2.39 15.29
C ASP A 127 -1.23 1.57 16.59
N GLU A 128 -0.02 1.20 17.01
CA GLU A 128 0.25 0.55 18.29
C GLU A 128 1.09 1.48 19.18
N TYR A 129 0.58 1.76 20.39
CA TYR A 129 1.24 2.60 21.37
C TYR A 129 2.01 1.74 22.39
N GLU A 130 3.00 2.35 23.05
CA GLU A 130 3.84 1.68 24.06
C GLU A 130 3.04 1.12 25.25
N ASP A 131 1.90 1.73 25.57
CA ASP A 131 0.98 1.27 26.62
C ASP A 131 0.03 0.15 26.15
N GLY A 132 0.25 -0.40 24.96
CA GLY A 132 -0.55 -1.48 24.38
C GLY A 132 -1.86 -1.02 23.74
N ARG A 133 -2.21 0.28 23.78
CA ARG A 133 -3.37 0.79 23.06
C ARG A 133 -3.19 0.62 21.55
N LYS A 134 -4.25 0.19 20.88
CA LYS A 134 -4.32 0.08 19.42
C LYS A 134 -5.38 1.04 18.89
N ILE A 135 -5.02 1.89 17.93
CA ILE A 135 -5.93 2.87 17.34
C ILE A 135 -6.00 2.65 15.83
N LEU A 136 -7.21 2.34 15.34
CA LEU A 136 -7.48 2.21 13.92
C LEU A 136 -7.67 3.60 13.29
N ARG A 137 -6.94 3.86 12.20
CA ARG A 137 -7.04 5.12 11.45
C ARG A 137 -7.19 4.85 9.96
N CYS A 138 -8.01 5.64 9.28
CA CYS A 138 -8.05 5.75 7.84
C CYS A 138 -7.28 7.02 7.44
N LEU A 139 -6.08 6.83 6.89
CA LEU A 139 -5.26 7.91 6.35
C LEU A 139 -5.72 8.22 4.93
N VAL A 140 -6.42 9.33 4.73
CA VAL A 140 -6.91 9.75 3.42
C VAL A 140 -5.85 10.57 2.69
N PHE A 141 -5.62 10.28 1.41
CA PHE A 141 -4.52 10.85 0.64
C PHE A 141 -4.88 11.29 -0.78
N ASP A 142 -6.11 11.02 -1.25
CA ASP A 142 -6.60 11.59 -2.51
C ASP A 142 -8.14 11.64 -2.51
N CYS A 143 -8.74 12.38 -3.44
CA CYS A 143 -10.19 12.52 -3.56
C CYS A 143 -10.63 12.52 -5.02
N LEU A 144 -11.52 11.57 -5.35
CA LEU A 144 -11.99 11.32 -6.72
C LEU A 144 -13.26 12.11 -7.01
N SER A 145 -14.15 12.26 -6.02
CA SER A 145 -15.37 13.06 -6.13
C SER A 145 -15.83 13.63 -4.79
N VAL A 146 -16.53 14.77 -4.84
CA VAL A 146 -17.24 15.38 -3.70
C VAL A 146 -18.61 15.87 -4.17
N GLN A 147 -19.70 15.44 -3.54
CA GLN A 147 -21.07 15.83 -3.93
C GLN A 147 -21.36 15.61 -5.42
N GLY A 148 -20.95 14.45 -5.98
CA GLY A 148 -21.08 14.11 -7.41
C GLY A 148 -20.14 14.87 -8.35
N LYS A 149 -19.40 15.88 -7.87
CA LYS A 149 -18.41 16.60 -8.67
C LYS A 149 -17.13 15.78 -8.81
N LEU A 150 -16.81 15.38 -10.04
CA LEU A 150 -15.57 14.68 -10.35
C LEU A 150 -14.34 15.58 -10.24
N LEU A 151 -13.30 15.04 -9.62
CA LEU A 151 -12.01 15.70 -9.39
C LEU A 151 -10.85 15.03 -10.12
N LEU A 152 -11.09 13.90 -10.80
CA LEU A 152 -10.07 13.09 -11.49
C LEU A 152 -9.13 13.91 -12.39
N ASN A 153 -9.67 14.85 -13.18
CA ASN A 153 -8.89 15.67 -14.11
C ASN A 153 -8.19 16.87 -13.47
N LYS A 154 -8.33 17.06 -12.15
CA LYS A 154 -7.68 18.15 -11.43
C LYS A 154 -6.28 17.71 -10.97
N PRO A 155 -5.31 18.64 -10.88
CA PRO A 155 -4.04 18.35 -10.25
C PRO A 155 -4.23 18.00 -8.76
N LEU A 156 -3.26 17.30 -8.19
CA LEU A 156 -3.31 16.74 -6.85
C LEU A 156 -3.55 17.82 -5.78
N ASP A 157 -2.89 18.98 -5.87
CA ASP A 157 -3.07 20.08 -4.92
C ASP A 157 -4.55 20.51 -4.82
N LYS A 158 -5.27 20.52 -5.94
CA LYS A 158 -6.71 20.82 -5.96
C LYS A 158 -7.52 19.67 -5.40
N ARG A 159 -7.21 18.41 -5.72
CA ARG A 159 -7.92 17.24 -5.15
C ARG A 159 -7.77 17.20 -3.63
N LEU A 160 -6.57 17.44 -3.13
CA LEU A 160 -6.26 17.57 -1.70
C LEU A 160 -6.94 18.78 -1.05
N GLY A 161 -7.02 19.92 -1.74
CA GLY A 161 -7.77 21.08 -1.29
C GLY A 161 -9.27 20.76 -1.10
N TYR A 162 -9.88 20.09 -2.08
CA TYR A 162 -11.26 19.61 -1.95
C TYR A 162 -11.44 18.65 -0.78
N LEU A 163 -10.55 17.66 -0.64
CA LEU A 163 -10.56 16.71 0.46
C LEU A 163 -10.49 17.42 1.82
N LYS A 164 -9.59 18.39 1.95
CA LYS A 164 -9.42 19.16 3.19
C LYS A 164 -10.67 19.99 3.50
N GLU A 165 -11.06 20.88 2.58
CA GLU A 165 -12.11 21.88 2.83
C GLU A 165 -13.50 21.26 2.94
N ASN A 166 -13.80 20.23 2.15
CA ASN A 166 -15.16 19.69 2.05
C ASN A 166 -15.39 18.48 2.96
N ILE A 167 -14.33 17.80 3.40
CA ILE A 167 -14.43 16.56 4.19
C ILE A 167 -13.73 16.72 5.54
N MET A 168 -12.43 17.01 5.54
CA MET A 168 -11.65 16.97 6.78
C MET A 168 -11.98 18.12 7.73
N ASP A 169 -12.07 19.35 7.24
CA ASP A 169 -12.36 20.51 8.08
C ASP A 169 -13.77 20.41 8.73
N PRO A 170 -14.84 20.04 8.00
CA PRO A 170 -16.15 19.75 8.59
C PRO A 170 -16.12 18.58 9.59
N LEU A 171 -15.45 17.47 9.25
CA LEU A 171 -15.34 16.31 10.13
C LEU A 171 -14.61 16.65 11.44
N ASN A 172 -13.50 17.38 11.36
CA ASN A 172 -12.74 17.82 12.53
C ASN A 172 -13.59 18.70 13.46
N ASN A 173 -14.35 19.65 12.90
CA ASN A 173 -15.27 20.50 13.65
C ASN A 173 -16.37 19.67 14.33
N PHE A 174 -16.96 18.70 13.63
CA PHE A 174 -17.94 17.78 14.20
C PHE A 174 -17.32 16.95 15.34
N CYS A 175 -16.14 16.38 15.13
CA CYS A 175 -15.47 15.57 16.16
C CYS A 175 -15.18 16.37 17.44
N MET A 176 -14.80 17.64 17.30
CA MET A 176 -14.61 18.55 18.44
C MET A 176 -15.91 18.84 19.19
N ARG A 177 -17.04 18.98 18.49
CA ARG A 177 -18.35 19.27 19.09
C ARG A 177 -19.04 18.04 19.68
N TYR A 178 -18.78 16.86 19.14
CA TYR A 178 -19.40 15.59 19.54
C TYR A 178 -18.35 14.54 19.95
N PRO A 179 -17.61 14.77 21.05
CA PRO A 179 -16.54 13.87 21.50
C PRO A 179 -17.05 12.46 21.85
N ASP A 180 -18.27 12.35 22.39
CA ASP A 180 -18.88 11.05 22.71
C ASP A 180 -19.21 10.21 21.48
N PHE A 181 -19.62 10.84 20.38
CA PHE A 181 -19.80 10.16 19.11
C PHE A 181 -18.45 9.76 18.53
N THR A 182 -17.48 10.68 18.53
CA THR A 182 -16.12 10.47 18.03
C THR A 182 -15.44 9.27 18.68
N ARG A 183 -15.61 9.08 19.99
CA ARG A 183 -15.07 7.92 20.73
C ARG A 183 -15.66 6.58 20.29
N LYS A 184 -16.88 6.59 19.73
CA LYS A 184 -17.59 5.39 19.24
C LYS A 184 -17.36 5.14 17.75
N MET A 185 -16.68 6.04 17.04
CA MET A 185 -16.35 5.83 15.64
C MET A 185 -15.51 4.56 15.48
N PRO A 186 -15.74 3.75 14.43
CA PRO A 186 -15.00 2.51 14.22
C PRO A 186 -13.52 2.75 13.93
N PHE A 187 -13.17 3.92 13.40
CA PHE A 187 -11.82 4.39 13.15
C PHE A 187 -11.77 5.91 13.11
N ARG A 188 -10.58 6.47 13.30
CA ARG A 188 -10.34 7.90 13.08
C ARG A 188 -10.03 8.14 11.61
N VAL A 189 -10.53 9.23 11.04
CA VAL A 189 -10.14 9.66 9.69
C VAL A 189 -9.14 10.79 9.83
N GLU A 190 -7.98 10.65 9.21
CA GLU A 190 -6.92 11.66 9.28
C GLU A 190 -6.31 11.89 7.90
N PHE A 191 -5.87 13.12 7.65
CA PHE A 191 -5.21 13.45 6.40
C PHE A 191 -3.79 12.89 6.40
N LYS A 192 -3.41 12.14 5.37
CA LYS A 192 -2.05 11.62 5.23
C LYS A 192 -1.11 12.79 4.95
N LYS A 193 -0.17 13.04 5.88
CA LYS A 193 0.81 14.12 5.73
C LYS A 193 1.70 13.83 4.53
N MET A 194 1.81 14.83 3.66
CA MET A 194 2.65 14.80 2.47
C MET A 194 3.68 15.91 2.55
N GLU A 195 4.88 15.59 2.13
CA GLU A 195 6.03 16.48 2.04
C GLU A 195 6.41 16.68 0.59
N LEU A 196 7.26 17.67 0.31
CA LEU A 196 7.82 17.81 -1.04
C LEU A 196 8.81 16.67 -1.32
N SER A 197 8.89 16.23 -2.58
CA SER A 197 9.72 15.08 -3.01
C SER A 197 11.20 15.17 -2.64
N TYR A 198 11.73 16.36 -2.40
CA TYR A 198 13.11 16.54 -1.93
C TYR A 198 13.29 16.43 -0.40
N ALA A 199 12.22 16.21 0.37
CA ALA A 199 12.25 16.03 1.83
C ALA A 199 12.60 14.59 2.25
N ILE A 200 13.30 13.85 1.39
CA ILE A 200 13.68 12.44 1.57
C ILE A 200 14.43 12.22 2.89
N GLU A 201 15.38 13.11 3.21
CA GLU A 201 16.20 12.97 4.41
C GLU A 201 15.37 13.13 5.69
N MET A 202 14.48 14.13 5.75
CA MET A 202 13.54 14.33 6.86
C MET A 202 12.57 13.15 7.00
N MET A 203 12.11 12.59 5.87
CA MET A 203 11.22 11.43 5.87
C MET A 203 11.89 10.24 6.57
N PHE A 204 13.16 9.97 6.27
CA PHE A 204 13.90 8.85 6.85
C PHE A 204 14.42 9.07 8.27
N LYS A 205 14.78 10.31 8.63
CA LYS A 205 15.37 10.61 9.95
C LYS A 205 14.34 10.95 11.01
N ASP A 206 13.26 11.61 10.63
CA ASP A 206 12.33 12.23 11.58
C ASP A 206 10.94 11.59 11.51
N ILE A 207 10.37 11.47 10.30
CA ILE A 207 8.97 11.03 10.14
C ILE A 207 8.83 9.53 10.37
N ILE A 208 9.49 8.69 9.57
CA ILE A 208 9.34 7.23 9.64
C ILE A 208 9.64 6.68 11.06
N PRO A 209 10.73 7.09 11.74
CA PRO A 209 11.01 6.62 13.10
C PRO A 209 9.96 7.03 14.15
N SER A 210 9.17 8.08 13.88
CA SER A 210 8.12 8.57 14.79
C SER A 210 6.76 7.90 14.61
N LEU A 211 6.59 7.09 13.55
CA LEU A 211 5.33 6.43 13.24
C LEU A 211 4.98 5.39 14.29
N ARG A 212 3.67 5.22 14.53
CA ARG A 212 3.11 4.20 15.43
C ARG A 212 2.54 2.99 14.68
N HIS A 213 2.62 3.01 13.36
CA HIS A 213 2.28 1.90 12.46
C HIS A 213 3.52 1.48 11.68
N LYS A 214 3.42 0.32 11.03
CA LYS A 214 4.48 -0.19 10.16
C LYS A 214 4.55 0.62 8.86
N ASN A 215 5.77 0.81 8.39
CA ASN A 215 6.11 1.43 7.11
C ASN A 215 6.94 0.44 6.29
N ASP A 216 6.68 0.35 4.98
CA ASP A 216 7.39 -0.55 4.06
C ASP A 216 7.97 0.20 2.84
N GLY A 217 8.25 1.50 3.00
CA GLY A 217 8.85 2.33 1.95
C GLY A 217 8.28 3.74 1.84
N LEU A 218 8.28 4.28 0.62
CA LEU A 218 7.85 5.64 0.30
C LEU A 218 6.89 5.65 -0.89
N ILE A 219 5.98 6.63 -0.94
CA ILE A 219 5.12 6.92 -2.09
C ILE A 219 5.44 8.30 -2.62
N PHE A 220 5.64 8.39 -3.94
CA PHE A 220 5.78 9.64 -4.66
C PHE A 220 4.55 9.85 -5.55
N THR A 221 3.86 10.98 -5.36
CA THR A 221 2.65 11.32 -6.12
C THR A 221 2.89 12.59 -6.92
N CYS A 222 2.69 12.53 -8.24
CA CYS A 222 2.88 13.68 -9.13
C CYS A 222 1.84 14.78 -8.82
N LEU A 223 2.29 16.04 -8.67
CA LEU A 223 1.39 17.15 -8.33
C LEU A 223 0.46 17.51 -9.50
N ASN A 224 0.99 17.49 -10.72
CA ASN A 224 0.27 18.02 -11.88
C ASN A 224 -0.52 16.94 -12.64
N ALA A 225 -0.33 15.66 -12.31
CA ALA A 225 -1.00 14.56 -12.99
C ALA A 225 -2.48 14.45 -12.58
N PRO A 226 -3.39 14.10 -13.52
CA PRO A 226 -4.74 13.69 -13.18
C PRO A 226 -4.70 12.37 -12.38
N TYR A 227 -5.78 12.06 -11.67
CA TYR A 227 -5.96 10.77 -11.04
C TYR A 227 -6.27 9.71 -12.08
N THR A 228 -5.46 8.65 -12.15
CA THR A 228 -5.66 7.53 -13.07
C THR A 228 -6.29 6.35 -12.36
N CYS A 229 -7.41 5.82 -12.88
CA CYS A 229 -7.98 4.56 -12.41
C CYS A 229 -7.19 3.38 -12.98
N GLY A 230 -6.69 2.48 -12.13
CA GLY A 230 -5.78 1.40 -12.54
C GLY A 230 -4.32 1.82 -12.49
N THR A 231 -3.43 1.20 -13.27
CA THR A 231 -1.99 1.50 -13.23
C THR A 231 -1.71 2.97 -13.57
N ASP A 232 -0.96 3.64 -12.70
CA ASP A 232 -0.56 5.03 -12.85
C ASP A 232 0.97 5.13 -12.90
N GLU A 233 1.53 5.36 -14.09
CA GLU A 233 2.96 5.49 -14.32
C GLU A 233 3.57 6.73 -13.63
N THR A 234 2.74 7.67 -13.19
CA THR A 234 3.18 8.85 -12.44
C THR A 234 3.15 8.64 -10.94
N LEU A 235 2.51 7.59 -10.44
CA LEU A 235 2.44 7.24 -9.02
C LEU A 235 3.49 6.17 -8.69
N LEU A 236 4.50 6.53 -7.91
CA LEU A 236 5.67 5.68 -7.72
C LEU A 236 5.70 5.13 -6.29
N LYS A 237 5.95 3.82 -6.15
CA LYS A 237 6.25 3.17 -4.86
C LYS A 237 7.74 2.83 -4.79
N TRP A 238 8.43 3.39 -3.82
CA TRP A 238 9.79 3.00 -3.51
C TRP A 238 9.79 2.07 -2.30
N LYS A 239 10.55 0.99 -2.37
CA LYS A 239 10.82 0.08 -1.26
C LYS A 239 12.33 -0.10 -1.10
N PRO A 240 12.85 -0.29 0.12
CA PRO A 240 14.22 -0.70 0.29
C PRO A 240 14.50 -1.97 -0.53
N PRO A 241 15.62 -2.06 -1.28
CA PRO A 241 15.89 -3.21 -2.16
C PRO A 241 15.83 -4.57 -1.43
N GLY A 242 16.25 -4.60 -0.17
CA GLY A 242 16.24 -5.80 0.68
C GLY A 242 14.86 -6.23 1.19
N GLU A 243 13.80 -5.47 0.92
CA GLU A 243 12.41 -5.82 1.28
C GLU A 243 11.62 -6.42 0.11
N ASN A 244 12.21 -6.48 -1.10
CA ASN A 244 11.61 -7.22 -2.19
C ASN A 244 11.81 -8.71 -1.96
N SER A 245 10.70 -9.44 -1.86
CA SER A 245 10.70 -10.87 -1.61
C SER A 245 10.11 -11.66 -2.76
N ILE A 246 10.53 -12.92 -2.87
CA ILE A 246 10.00 -13.91 -3.81
C ILE A 246 9.73 -15.19 -3.04
N ASP A 247 8.57 -15.79 -3.29
CA ASP A 247 8.19 -17.08 -2.74
C ASP A 247 8.69 -18.20 -3.67
N PHE A 248 9.56 -19.06 -3.15
CA PHE A 248 10.15 -20.21 -3.85
C PHE A 248 9.75 -21.53 -3.20
N LEU A 249 9.89 -22.63 -3.94
CA LEU A 249 9.89 -23.97 -3.37
C LEU A 249 11.32 -24.34 -2.95
N LEU A 250 11.51 -24.65 -1.67
CA LEU A 250 12.79 -25.08 -1.11
C LEU A 250 13.06 -26.56 -1.40
N ASN A 251 14.21 -26.87 -1.98
CA ASN A 251 14.70 -28.23 -2.18
C ASN A 251 16.06 -28.40 -1.51
N LEU A 252 16.13 -29.26 -0.50
CA LEU A 252 17.36 -29.58 0.22
C LEU A 252 18.11 -30.71 -0.49
N GLN A 253 19.34 -30.43 -0.92
CA GLN A 253 20.24 -31.41 -1.52
C GLN A 253 21.35 -31.75 -0.53
N PHE A 254 21.20 -32.85 0.19
CA PHE A 254 22.20 -33.35 1.13
C PHE A 254 23.39 -33.99 0.40
N PRO A 255 24.61 -33.88 0.93
CA PRO A 255 25.76 -34.60 0.38
C PRO A 255 25.62 -36.12 0.61
N LEU A 256 26.24 -36.93 -0.25
CA LEU A 256 26.33 -38.38 -0.03
C LEU A 256 27.30 -38.68 1.12
N LEU A 257 27.06 -39.80 1.82
CA LEU A 257 28.00 -40.34 2.78
C LEU A 257 29.31 -40.76 2.08
N PRO A 258 30.48 -40.58 2.74
CA PRO A 258 31.73 -41.09 2.21
C PRO A 258 31.62 -42.60 1.94
N ASN A 259 31.93 -43.02 0.71
CA ASN A 259 31.87 -44.42 0.24
C ASN A 259 30.47 -45.04 0.04
N SER A 260 29.39 -44.24 0.00
CA SER A 260 28.07 -44.71 -0.46
C SER A 260 27.64 -44.02 -1.75
N LEU A 261 27.02 -44.78 -2.65
CA LEU A 261 26.45 -44.24 -3.90
C LEU A 261 25.01 -43.75 -3.72
N ASN A 262 24.31 -44.20 -2.68
CA ASN A 262 22.87 -43.97 -2.52
C ASN A 262 22.46 -43.40 -1.15
N ASP A 263 23.36 -43.36 -0.16
CA ASP A 263 23.03 -42.90 1.19
C ASP A 263 23.46 -41.45 1.40
N PHE A 264 22.51 -40.61 1.82
CA PHE A 264 22.74 -39.19 2.10
C PHE A 264 23.16 -38.96 3.56
N ASN A 265 24.06 -38.00 3.75
CA ASN A 265 24.46 -37.52 5.06
C ASN A 265 23.53 -36.37 5.52
N TYR A 266 22.48 -36.73 6.25
CA TYR A 266 21.50 -35.78 6.78
C TYR A 266 22.01 -34.93 7.96
N ASP A 267 23.14 -35.31 8.57
CA ASP A 267 23.79 -34.53 9.63
C ASP A 267 24.60 -33.36 9.07
N SER A 268 24.97 -33.43 7.78
CA SER A 268 25.68 -32.36 7.08
C SER A 268 24.74 -31.26 6.59
N MET A 269 25.26 -30.04 6.50
CA MET A 269 24.52 -28.92 5.92
C MET A 269 24.25 -29.18 4.41
N PRO A 270 22.97 -29.19 3.97
CA PRO A 270 22.64 -29.40 2.58
C PRO A 270 22.92 -28.16 1.72
N LYS A 271 22.84 -28.31 0.40
CA LYS A 271 22.58 -27.17 -0.49
C LYS A 271 21.10 -26.83 -0.46
N PHE A 272 20.79 -25.55 -0.35
CA PHE A 272 19.42 -25.04 -0.31
C PHE A 272 19.03 -24.51 -1.69
N ARG A 273 18.47 -25.38 -2.54
CA ARG A 273 18.02 -24.99 -3.89
C ARG A 273 16.65 -24.34 -3.83
N LEU A 274 16.44 -23.32 -4.66
CA LEU A 274 15.17 -22.62 -4.80
C LEU A 274 14.60 -22.88 -6.20
N SER A 275 13.37 -23.38 -6.23
CA SER A 275 12.63 -23.63 -7.47
C SER A 275 11.48 -22.65 -7.66
N VAL A 276 11.29 -22.26 -8.92
CA VAL A 276 10.25 -21.34 -9.38
C VAL A 276 9.11 -22.11 -10.01
N TRP A 277 7.89 -21.65 -9.81
CA TRP A 277 6.70 -22.30 -10.36
C TRP A 277 6.43 -21.85 -11.80
N GLU A 278 6.19 -22.81 -12.70
CA GLU A 278 5.91 -22.57 -14.12
C GLU A 278 4.46 -22.93 -14.52
N GLY A 279 3.61 -23.26 -13.55
CA GLY A 279 2.22 -23.65 -13.79
C GLY A 279 1.97 -25.16 -13.68
N GLY A 280 0.75 -25.53 -13.30
CA GLY A 280 0.40 -26.92 -12.98
C GLY A 280 1.32 -27.49 -11.90
N ASN A 281 1.92 -28.65 -12.16
CA ASN A 281 2.88 -29.29 -11.25
C ASN A 281 4.35 -29.03 -11.62
N LYS A 282 4.62 -28.07 -12.53
CA LYS A 282 5.96 -27.84 -13.06
C LYS A 282 6.72 -26.79 -12.24
N TYR A 283 7.95 -27.14 -11.88
CA TYR A 283 8.91 -26.26 -11.21
C TYR A 283 10.27 -26.33 -11.90
N SER A 284 10.97 -25.21 -11.98
CA SER A 284 12.34 -25.10 -12.49
C SER A 284 13.29 -24.71 -11.36
N GLU A 285 14.37 -25.46 -11.14
CA GLU A 285 15.46 -25.05 -10.25
C GLU A 285 16.22 -23.88 -10.88
N MET A 286 16.36 -22.77 -10.15
CA MET A 286 16.95 -21.55 -10.73
C MET A 286 17.98 -20.89 -9.82
N TYR A 287 17.89 -21.04 -8.50
CA TYR A 287 18.71 -20.27 -7.57
C TYR A 287 19.18 -21.07 -6.35
N ASP A 288 20.21 -20.55 -5.70
CA ASP A 288 20.72 -21.04 -4.42
C ASP A 288 20.40 -20.05 -3.31
N MET A 289 19.83 -20.56 -2.21
CA MET A 289 19.67 -19.82 -0.98
C MET A 289 20.94 -19.94 -0.14
N TYR A 290 21.48 -18.81 0.30
CA TYR A 290 22.54 -18.79 1.28
C TYR A 290 21.93 -18.95 2.68
N VAL A 291 22.45 -19.88 3.46
CA VAL A 291 22.09 -20.14 4.86
C VAL A 291 23.40 -20.27 5.64
N SER A 292 23.51 -19.52 6.74
CA SER A 292 24.65 -19.62 7.66
C SER A 292 24.54 -20.88 8.54
N PRO A 293 25.65 -21.40 9.07
CA PRO A 293 25.62 -22.53 10.00
C PRO A 293 24.68 -22.30 11.19
N GLU A 294 24.66 -21.09 11.74
CA GLU A 294 23.80 -20.72 12.86
C GLU A 294 22.31 -20.74 12.48
N GLU A 295 21.95 -20.24 11.30
CA GLU A 295 20.58 -20.31 10.78
C GLU A 295 20.16 -21.76 10.50
N TRP A 296 21.08 -22.60 10.02
CA TRP A 296 20.79 -24.01 9.79
C TRP A 296 20.44 -24.75 11.10
N GLU A 297 21.19 -24.50 12.18
CA GLU A 297 20.85 -25.05 13.50
C GLU A 297 19.47 -24.58 13.99
N GLN A 298 19.12 -23.30 13.77
CA GLN A 298 17.80 -22.78 14.11
C GLN A 298 16.69 -23.45 13.30
N MET A 299 16.90 -23.67 12.00
CA MET A 299 15.94 -24.35 11.14
C MET A 299 15.74 -25.82 11.56
N LYS A 300 16.83 -26.53 11.92
CA LYS A 300 16.74 -27.89 12.46
C LYS A 300 15.98 -27.95 13.79
N ALA A 301 16.18 -26.97 14.66
CA ALA A 301 15.53 -26.90 15.97
C ALA A 301 14.00 -26.77 15.90
N LEU A 302 13.43 -26.43 14.74
CA LEU A 302 11.98 -26.43 14.52
C LEU A 302 11.37 -27.84 14.63
N GLY A 303 12.14 -28.90 14.34
CA GLY A 303 11.66 -30.28 14.38
C GLY A 303 10.61 -30.62 13.31
N GLU A 304 10.46 -29.77 12.30
CA GLU A 304 9.50 -29.93 11.20
C GLU A 304 10.24 -30.34 9.90
N PRO A 305 9.56 -31.06 8.98
CA PRO A 305 10.09 -31.25 7.64
C PRO A 305 10.34 -29.90 6.97
N LEU A 306 11.54 -29.70 6.40
CA LEU A 306 11.92 -28.44 5.74
C LEU A 306 11.93 -28.56 4.21
N ASN A 307 12.19 -29.75 3.70
CA ASN A 307 12.27 -30.00 2.26
C ASN A 307 10.89 -29.91 1.60
N HIS A 308 10.85 -29.41 0.37
CA HIS A 308 9.63 -29.18 -0.42
C HIS A 308 8.61 -28.24 0.25
N ARG A 309 9.08 -27.31 1.08
CA ARG A 309 8.24 -26.24 1.64
C ARG A 309 8.41 -24.94 0.88
N LEU A 310 7.35 -24.13 0.88
CA LEU A 310 7.42 -22.80 0.32
C LEU A 310 8.10 -21.86 1.32
N VAL A 311 9.07 -21.11 0.82
CA VAL A 311 9.83 -20.12 1.57
C VAL A 311 9.76 -18.78 0.85
N GLU A 312 9.51 -17.73 1.61
CA GLU A 312 9.72 -16.36 1.15
C GLU A 312 11.21 -16.04 1.33
N CYS A 313 11.85 -15.57 0.27
CA CYS A 313 13.25 -15.20 0.26
C CYS A 313 13.41 -13.73 -0.12
N ILE A 314 14.40 -13.07 0.47
CA ILE A 314 14.81 -11.70 0.12
C ILE A 314 16.22 -11.72 -0.48
N TYR A 315 16.56 -10.69 -1.26
CA TYR A 315 17.89 -10.54 -1.86
C TYR A 315 18.73 -9.58 -1.03
N ASP A 316 19.81 -10.08 -0.43
CA ASP A 316 20.65 -9.27 0.46
C ASP A 316 21.60 -8.32 -0.31
N SER A 317 22.26 -7.43 0.42
CA SER A 317 23.23 -6.48 -0.14
C SER A 317 24.46 -7.15 -0.77
N GLN A 318 24.71 -8.43 -0.47
CA GLN A 318 25.76 -9.25 -1.07
C GLN A 318 25.26 -10.03 -2.29
N LYS A 319 24.05 -9.75 -2.77
CA LYS A 319 23.44 -10.39 -3.93
C LYS A 319 23.17 -11.89 -3.72
N ARG A 320 22.75 -12.27 -2.52
CA ARG A 320 22.40 -13.65 -2.16
C ARG A 320 20.94 -13.74 -1.74
N TRP A 321 20.28 -14.82 -2.11
CA TRP A 321 18.96 -15.14 -1.58
C TRP A 321 19.07 -15.59 -0.12
N ARG A 322 18.26 -15.01 0.75
CA ARG A 322 18.22 -15.30 2.18
C ARG A 322 16.81 -15.71 2.58
N PHE A 323 16.72 -16.67 3.50
CA PHE A 323 15.45 -17.08 4.09
C PHE A 323 14.81 -15.90 4.83
N TYR A 324 13.51 -15.66 4.57
CA TYR A 324 12.72 -14.69 5.32
C TYR A 324 11.68 -15.38 6.21
N ARG A 325 10.83 -16.24 5.63
CA ARG A 325 9.86 -17.05 6.38
C ARG A 325 9.31 -18.22 5.58
N PHE A 326 8.63 -19.16 6.23
CA PHE A 326 7.79 -20.15 5.56
C PHE A 326 6.46 -19.54 5.07
N ARG A 327 5.94 -20.10 3.98
CA ARG A 327 4.70 -19.68 3.31
C ARG A 327 3.69 -20.82 3.27
N ASP A 328 3.34 -21.32 4.45
CA ASP A 328 2.34 -22.38 4.61
C ASP A 328 0.92 -21.91 4.23
N ASP A 329 0.72 -20.59 4.06
CA ASP A 329 -0.49 -19.97 3.52
C ASP A 329 -0.70 -20.18 2.01
N LYS A 330 0.32 -20.70 1.31
CA LYS A 330 0.34 -20.83 -0.14
C LYS A 330 0.43 -22.28 -0.60
N SER A 331 -0.23 -22.57 -1.70
CA SER A 331 -0.12 -23.86 -2.38
C SER A 331 1.09 -23.91 -3.34
N HIS A 332 1.49 -22.77 -3.89
CA HIS A 332 2.59 -22.66 -4.85
C HIS A 332 3.44 -21.40 -4.59
N GLY A 333 4.70 -21.44 -5.05
CA GLY A 333 5.57 -20.27 -5.09
C GLY A 333 5.09 -19.23 -6.10
N ASN A 334 5.87 -18.15 -6.27
CA ASN A 334 5.57 -17.18 -7.31
C ASN A 334 5.75 -17.79 -8.71
N PHE A 335 4.84 -17.43 -9.62
CA PHE A 335 4.93 -17.77 -11.03
C PHE A 335 6.16 -17.11 -11.68
N ILE A 336 6.78 -17.75 -12.66
CA ILE A 336 8.03 -17.30 -13.29
C ILE A 336 8.00 -15.83 -13.75
N ASP A 337 6.91 -15.35 -14.35
CA ASP A 337 6.82 -13.94 -14.76
C ASP A 337 6.86 -12.97 -13.57
N VAL A 338 6.28 -13.36 -12.44
CA VAL A 338 6.35 -12.57 -11.20
C VAL A 338 7.79 -12.53 -10.70
N VAL A 339 8.48 -13.67 -10.71
CA VAL A 339 9.90 -13.76 -10.32
C VAL A 339 10.78 -12.86 -11.18
N LEU A 340 10.63 -12.93 -12.51
CA LEU A 340 11.37 -12.10 -13.46
C LEU A 340 11.10 -10.60 -13.26
N ASN A 341 9.85 -10.22 -12.98
CA ASN A 341 9.49 -8.83 -12.70
C ASN A 341 10.09 -8.32 -11.39
N VAL A 342 10.13 -9.16 -10.34
CA VAL A 342 10.77 -8.79 -9.07
C VAL A 342 12.28 -8.70 -9.24
N LEU A 343 12.92 -9.63 -9.97
CA LEU A 343 14.35 -9.57 -10.29
C LEU A 343 14.73 -8.30 -11.05
N LYS A 344 13.95 -7.93 -12.07
CA LYS A 344 14.13 -6.66 -12.76
C LYS A 344 14.01 -5.48 -11.81
N SER A 345 13.01 -5.51 -10.91
CA SER A 345 12.82 -4.48 -9.89
C SER A 345 13.99 -4.39 -8.90
N ILE A 346 14.65 -5.51 -8.60
CA ILE A 346 15.85 -5.57 -7.73
C ILE A 346 17.06 -4.96 -8.45
N ASP A 347 17.27 -5.28 -9.73
CA ASP A 347 18.42 -4.76 -10.50
C ASP A 347 18.29 -3.24 -10.79
N ASP A 348 17.06 -2.82 -11.07
CA ASP A 348 16.67 -1.42 -11.25
C ASP A 348 16.44 -0.67 -9.93
N ALA A 349 16.59 -1.36 -8.79
CA ALA A 349 16.31 -0.78 -7.49
C ALA A 349 17.25 0.40 -7.19
N VAL A 350 16.69 1.36 -6.47
CA VAL A 350 17.41 2.52 -5.94
C VAL A 350 17.51 2.31 -4.44
N ASP A 351 18.72 2.32 -3.89
CA ASP A 351 18.89 2.22 -2.45
C ASP A 351 18.61 3.56 -1.74
N LYS A 352 18.56 3.50 -0.40
CA LYS A 352 18.28 4.67 0.44
C LYS A 352 19.30 5.80 0.26
N GLU A 353 20.57 5.47 0.08
CA GLU A 353 21.64 6.47 -0.04
C GLU A 353 21.63 7.13 -1.43
N GLN A 354 21.37 6.36 -2.48
CA GLN A 354 21.15 6.90 -3.83
C GLN A 354 19.97 7.88 -3.84
N LEU A 355 18.86 7.53 -3.19
CA LEU A 355 17.69 8.41 -3.10
C LEU A 355 18.01 9.69 -2.30
N LYS A 356 18.74 9.59 -1.18
CA LYS A 356 19.21 10.76 -0.41
C LYS A 356 20.13 11.65 -1.23
N ASN A 357 21.08 11.07 -1.97
CA ASN A 357 22.02 11.82 -2.81
C ASN A 357 21.30 12.60 -3.94
N ALA A 358 20.18 12.08 -4.44
CA ALA A 358 19.36 12.77 -5.44
C ALA A 358 18.57 13.97 -4.88
N ALA A 359 18.32 14.02 -3.56
CA ALA A 359 17.43 15.02 -2.95
C ALA A 359 17.86 16.47 -3.22
N TYR A 360 19.17 16.74 -3.29
CA TYR A 360 19.70 18.08 -3.58
C TYR A 360 19.32 18.55 -4.99
N GLU A 361 19.56 17.74 -6.02
CA GLU A 361 19.24 18.11 -7.40
C GLU A 361 17.72 18.22 -7.61
N ILE A 362 16.93 17.32 -7.00
CA ILE A 362 15.46 17.42 -7.01
C ILE A 362 15.00 18.78 -6.46
N LYS A 363 15.55 19.20 -5.31
CA LYS A 363 15.22 20.48 -4.67
C LYS A 363 15.59 21.68 -5.56
N LYS A 364 16.80 21.66 -6.12
CA LYS A 364 17.32 22.72 -6.99
C LYS A 364 16.43 22.93 -8.21
N HIS A 365 16.07 21.85 -8.91
CA HIS A 365 15.21 21.91 -10.09
C HIS A 365 13.77 22.29 -9.75
N PHE A 366 13.21 21.79 -8.63
CA PHE A 366 11.90 22.23 -8.14
C PHE A 366 11.87 23.75 -7.90
N LYS A 367 12.87 24.29 -7.20
CA LYS A 367 12.97 25.73 -6.92
C LYS A 367 13.11 26.56 -8.21
N ALA A 368 13.88 26.08 -9.18
CA ALA A 368 14.01 26.74 -10.48
C ALA A 368 12.67 26.79 -11.24
N ARG A 369 11.91 25.68 -11.28
CA ARG A 369 10.57 25.64 -11.87
C ARG A 369 9.59 26.59 -11.17
N ALA A 370 9.59 26.59 -9.84
CA ALA A 370 8.72 27.46 -9.06
C ALA A 370 9.00 28.96 -9.32
N ALA A 371 10.28 29.36 -9.40
CA ALA A 371 10.66 30.72 -9.74
C ALA A 371 10.22 31.13 -11.16
N ASN A 372 10.32 30.22 -12.13
CA ASN A 372 9.87 30.47 -13.50
C ASN A 372 8.34 30.61 -13.59
N LYS A 373 7.57 29.80 -12.86
CA LYS A 373 6.10 29.91 -12.78
C LYS A 373 5.68 31.29 -12.26
N LEU A 374 6.35 31.82 -11.24
CA LEU A 374 6.08 33.14 -10.68
C LEU A 374 6.36 34.26 -11.70
N LYS A 375 7.45 34.17 -12.46
CA LYS A 375 7.80 35.15 -13.50
C LYS A 375 6.83 35.22 -14.67
N ILE A 376 6.17 34.10 -15.00
CA ILE A 376 5.18 34.06 -16.08
C ILE A 376 3.83 34.65 -15.61
N GLN A 377 3.58 34.67 -14.29
CA GLN A 377 2.35 35.17 -13.69
C GLN A 377 2.41 36.65 -13.30
N SER A 378 3.62 37.22 -13.17
CA SER A 378 3.89 38.66 -13.01
C SER A 378 3.95 39.35 -14.36
#